data_AF-A0A838RDZ5-F1
#
_entry.id   AF-A0A838RDZ5-F1
#
_cell.length_a   1.000
_cell.length_b   1.000
_cell.length_c   1.000
_cell.angle_alpha   90.00
_cell.angle_beta   90.00
_cell.angle_gamma   90.00
#
_symmetry.space_group_name_H-M   'P 1'
#
loop_
_entity.id
_entity.type
_entity.pdbx_description
1 polymer ?
#
loop_
_entity_poly.entity_id
_entity_poly.type
_entity_poly.pdbx_seq_one_letter_code
_entity_poly.pdbx_strand_id
1 'polypeptide(L)' 'MLRIDRNAQSFVALDGPTLADCSITERYDLQEFICNTPEVFFHEIGQDLFLIGKEVVASKNVQVRIDILAVDKEGTCVIV' A
#
# COMPACT_ATOMS: atom_id res chain seq x y z
N MET A 1 -15.34 6.79 10.53
CA MET A 1 -16.30 7.70 11.22
C MET A 1 -17.30 6.84 12.01
N LEU A 2 -18.07 7.41 12.93
CA LEU A 2 -19.01 6.65 13.77
C LEU A 2 -20.47 7.05 13.50
N ARG A 3 -21.37 6.07 13.48
CA ARG A 3 -22.83 6.26 13.48
C ARG A 3 -23.38 5.97 14.87
N ILE A 4 -24.32 6.79 15.34
CA ILE A 4 -25.03 6.56 16.61
C ILE A 4 -26.23 5.66 16.36
N ASP A 5 -26.32 4.53 17.07
CA ASP A 5 -27.54 3.76 17.22
C ASP A 5 -28.27 4.20 18.49
N ARG A 6 -29.41 4.88 18.33
CA ARG A 6 -30.18 5.42 19.45
C ARG A 6 -30.99 4.36 20.19
N ASN A 7 -31.33 3.26 19.52
CA ASN A 7 -32.11 2.18 20.12
C ASN A 7 -31.22 1.28 20.98
N ALA A 8 -30.01 0.99 20.49
CA ALA A 8 -29.01 0.22 21.23
C ALA A 8 -28.12 1.09 22.14
N GLN A 9 -28.27 2.43 22.09
CA GLN A 9 -27.43 3.40 22.79
C GLN A 9 -25.93 3.16 22.58
N SER A 10 -25.54 2.85 21.35
CA SER A 10 -24.17 2.43 21.01
C SER A 10 -23.62 3.18 19.79
N PHE A 11 -22.31 3.04 19.58
CA PHE A 11 -21.65 3.48 18.35
C PHE A 11 -21.47 2.29 17.41
N VAL A 12 -21.75 2.52 16.14
CA VAL A 12 -21.49 1.59 15.04
C VAL A 12 -20.41 2.20 14.16
N ALA A 13 -19.39 1.40 13.83
CA ALA A 13 -18.38 1.82 12.86
C ALA A 13 -19.08 2.06 11.51
N LEU A 14 -18.81 3.22 10.90
CA LEU A 14 -19.14 3.42 9.49
C LEU A 14 -17.97 2.91 8.67
N ASP A 15 -18.27 1.95 7.80
CA ASP A 15 -17.36 1.57 6.74
C ASP A 15 -17.12 2.80 5.86
N GLY A 16 -15.84 3.10 5.62
CA GLY A 16 -15.45 4.10 4.64
C GLY A 16 -15.72 3.58 3.22
N PRO A 17 -15.74 4.46 2.21
CA PRO A 17 -15.75 4.02 0.83
C PRO A 17 -14.52 3.13 0.57
N THR A 18 -14.69 2.07 -0.20
CA THR A 18 -13.57 1.25 -0.66
C THR A 18 -12.75 2.02 -1.69
N LEU A 19 -11.52 1.56 -1.97
CA LEU A 19 -10.71 2.12 -3.07
C LEU A 19 -11.48 2.10 -4.40
N ALA A 20 -12.23 1.02 -4.65
CA ALA A 20 -13.07 0.88 -5.85
C ALA A 20 -14.20 1.91 -5.89
N ASP A 21 -14.87 2.17 -4.76
CA ASP A 21 -15.91 3.22 -4.67
C ASP A 21 -15.33 4.61 -4.97
N CYS A 22 -14.05 4.81 -4.65
CA CYS A 22 -13.30 6.04 -4.95
C CYS A 22 -12.66 6.04 -6.35
N SER A 23 -12.90 5.02 -7.18
CA SER A 23 -12.26 4.86 -8.51
C SER A 23 -10.72 4.85 -8.46
N ILE A 24 -10.15 4.42 -7.32
CA ILE A 24 -8.72 4.21 -7.12
C ILE A 24 -8.40 2.76 -7.48
N THR A 25 -7.50 2.59 -8.43
CA THR A 25 -7.02 1.29 -8.89
C THR A 25 -5.66 0.96 -8.29
N GLU A 26 -5.35 -0.33 -8.16
CA GLU A 26 -4.10 -0.75 -7.53
C GLU A 26 -2.87 -0.28 -8.32
N ARG A 27 -2.71 -0.72 -9.57
CA ARG A 27 -1.52 -0.45 -10.38
C ARG A 27 -1.34 1.03 -10.74
N TYR A 28 -2.41 1.72 -11.14
CA TYR A 28 -2.27 3.08 -11.67
C TYR A 28 -2.31 4.16 -10.59
N ASP A 29 -2.91 3.87 -9.43
CA ASP A 29 -3.10 4.85 -8.37
C ASP A 29 -2.36 4.43 -7.10
N LEU A 30 -2.71 3.29 -6.47
CA LEU A 30 -2.16 2.91 -5.17
C LEU A 30 -0.63 2.72 -5.22
N GLN A 31 -0.14 1.98 -6.21
CA GLN A 31 1.30 1.77 -6.40
C GLN A 31 2.04 3.09 -6.66
N GLU A 32 1.43 3.99 -7.43
CA GLU A 32 1.97 5.34 -7.67
C GLU A 32 2.01 6.16 -6.38
N PHE A 33 0.96 6.13 -5.57
CA PHE A 33 0.88 6.85 -4.30
C PHE A 33 1.95 6.35 -3.32
N ILE A 34 2.14 5.04 -3.22
CA ILE A 34 3.23 4.46 -2.42
C ILE A 34 4.58 4.95 -2.93
N CYS A 35 4.82 4.90 -4.25
CA CYS A 35 6.12 5.28 -4.81
C CYS A 35 6.42 6.78 -4.77
N ASN A 36 5.40 7.64 -4.67
CA ASN A 36 5.58 9.08 -4.55
C ASN A 36 6.04 9.51 -3.16
N THR A 37 5.63 8.79 -2.12
CA THR A 37 6.00 9.04 -0.71
C THR A 37 6.27 7.72 0.01
N PRO A 38 7.27 6.93 -0.42
CA PRO A 38 7.49 5.57 0.07
C PRO A 38 7.84 5.54 1.55
N GLU A 39 8.58 6.53 2.04
CA GLU A 39 8.95 6.66 3.44
C GLU A 39 7.72 6.77 4.37
N VAL A 40 6.66 7.45 3.92
CA VAL A 40 5.43 7.60 4.70
C VAL A 40 4.71 6.26 4.78
N PHE A 41 4.58 5.56 3.63
CA PHE A 41 3.93 4.25 3.59
C PHE A 41 4.70 3.21 4.38
N PHE A 42 6.02 3.10 4.20
CA PHE A 42 6.85 2.15 4.94
C PHE A 42 6.81 2.41 6.44
N HIS A 43 6.84 3.68 6.86
CA HIS A 43 6.70 4.02 8.27
C HIS A 43 5.35 3.59 8.86
N GLU A 44 4.24 3.80 8.15
CA GLU A 44 2.90 3.39 8.58
C GLU A 44 2.79 1.88 8.81
N ILE A 45 3.43 1.07 7.95
CA ILE A 45 3.47 -0.39 8.12
C ILE A 45 4.59 -0.88 9.05
N GLY A 46 5.27 0.03 9.76
CA GLY A 46 6.31 -0.28 10.74
C GLY A 46 7.61 -0.80 10.13
N GLN A 47 7.91 -0.43 8.89
CA GLN A 47 9.11 -0.82 8.16
C GLN A 47 10.01 0.40 7.88
N ASP A 48 11.32 0.20 7.92
CA ASP A 48 12.30 1.22 7.56
C ASP A 48 13.07 0.73 6.33
N LEU A 49 12.55 1.07 5.15
CA LEU A 49 13.00 0.53 3.86
C LEU A 49 13.42 1.66 2.92
N PHE A 50 14.35 1.34 2.04
CA PHE A 50 14.73 2.18 0.92
C PHE A 50 14.12 1.66 -0.38
N LEU A 51 13.30 2.48 -1.03
CA LEU A 51 12.69 2.13 -2.33
C LEU A 51 13.76 2.02 -3.42
N ILE A 52 13.83 0.88 -4.09
CA ILE A 52 14.70 0.66 -5.26
C ILE A 52 13.97 1.03 -6.56
N GLY A 53 12.70 0.64 -6.69
CA GLY A 53 11.90 0.97 -7.85
C GLY A 53 10.59 0.21 -7.92
N LYS A 54 9.78 0.54 -8.93
CA LYS A 54 8.50 -0.09 -9.23
C LYS A 54 8.51 -0.77 -10.60
N GLU A 55 7.68 -1.80 -10.78
CA GLU A 55 7.60 -2.62 -12.00
C GLU A 55 8.96 -3.22 -12.41
N VAL A 56 9.75 -3.66 -11.42
CA VAL A 56 11.12 -4.15 -11.63
C VAL A 56 11.10 -5.50 -12.34
N VAL A 57 11.78 -5.58 -13.47
CA VAL A 57 11.97 -6.83 -14.21
C VAL A 57 13.11 -7.62 -13.57
N ALA A 58 12.77 -8.68 -12.82
CA ALA A 58 13.77 -9.49 -12.10
C ALA A 58 14.59 -10.41 -13.03
N SER A 59 14.03 -10.82 -14.17
CA SER A 59 14.70 -11.71 -15.11
C SER A 59 14.20 -11.49 -16.53
N LYS A 60 15.09 -11.67 -17.52
CA LYS A 60 14.70 -11.68 -18.94
C LYS A 60 14.00 -12.98 -19.35
N ASN A 61 14.13 -14.03 -18.55
CA ASN A 61 13.61 -15.36 -18.86
C ASN A 61 12.21 -15.59 -18.28
N VAL A 62 11.75 -14.72 -17.37
CA VAL A 62 10.45 -14.82 -16.72
C VAL A 62 9.72 -13.49 -16.93
N GLN A 63 8.54 -13.53 -17.56
CA GLN A 63 7.73 -12.34 -17.81
C GLN A 63 6.94 -11.90 -16.56
N VAL A 64 7.61 -11.89 -15.41
CA VAL A 64 7.04 -11.41 -14.14
C VAL A 64 7.78 -10.15 -13.74
N ARG A 65 7.02 -9.15 -13.34
CA ARG A 65 7.54 -7.91 -12.75
C ARG A 65 7.21 -7.89 -11.28
N ILE A 66 8.11 -7.30 -10.51
CA ILE A 66 7.90 -6.99 -9.11
C ILE A 66 7.23 -5.62 -9.07
N ASP A 67 6.06 -5.51 -8.45
CA ASP A 67 5.30 -4.26 -8.42
C ASP A 67 6.10 -3.17 -7.69
N ILE A 68 6.62 -3.45 -6.49
CA ILE A 68 7.54 -2.58 -5.76
C ILE A 68 8.70 -3.39 -5.16
N LEU A 69 9.94 -2.93 -5.39
CA LEU A 69 11.16 -3.47 -4.79
C LEU A 69 11.79 -2.45 -3.85
N ALA A 70 12.07 -2.86 -2.62
CA ALA A 70 12.78 -2.08 -1.62
C ALA A 70 13.90 -2.92 -0.98
N VAL A 71 14.71 -2.28 -0.13
CA VAL A 71 15.73 -2.95 0.70
C VAL A 71 15.67 -2.46 2.14
N ASP A 72 15.94 -3.35 3.09
CA ASP A 72 16.11 -2.99 4.50
C ASP A 72 17.55 -2.52 4.81
N LYS A 73 17.84 -2.24 6.09
CA LYS A 73 19.14 -1.75 6.56
C LYS A 73 20.25 -2.80 6.44
N GLU A 74 19.88 -4.07 6.40
CA GLU A 74 20.77 -5.21 6.28
C GLU A 74 21.03 -5.57 4.81
N GLY A 75 20.36 -4.90 3.87
CA GLY A 75 20.46 -5.13 2.43
C GLY A 75 19.57 -6.27 1.94
N THR A 76 18.61 -6.73 2.75
CA THR A 76 17.61 -7.72 2.34
C THR A 76 16.62 -7.09 1.38
N CYS A 77 16.39 -7.73 0.23
CA CYS A 77 15.33 -7.33 -0.67
C CYS A 77 13.95 -7.53 -0.03
N VAL A 78 13.13 -6.50 -0.05
CA VAL A 78 11.73 -6.53 0.36
C VAL A 78 10.86 -6.32 -0.88
N ILE A 79 9.93 -7.24 -1.11
CA ILE A 79 8.97 -7.19 -2.21
C ILE A 79 7.63 -6.78 -1.61
N VAL A 80 7.05 -5.71 -2.15
CA VAL A 80 5.77 -5.13 -1.73
C VAL A 80 4.78 -5.24 -2.88
#